data_AF-A0A317CYG4-F1
#
_entry.id   AF-A0A317CYG4-F1
#
_cell.length_a   1.000
_cell.length_b   1.000
_cell.length_c   1.000
_cell.angle_alpha   90.00
_cell.angle_beta   90.00
_cell.angle_gamma   90.00
#
_symmetry.space_group_name_H-M   'P 1'
#
loop_
_entity.id
_entity.type
_entity.pdbx_description
1 polymer ?
#
loop_
_entity_poly.entity_id
_entity_poly.type
_entity_poly.pdbx_seq_one_letter_code
_entity_poly.pdbx_strand_id
1 'polypeptide(L)'
;MAGIVGALMLAFGFGAVIAGLVSLLGGLLSSDSGPATCDGEVMRPSDWCNIVRDGRGELVSYEEMVRRKESGPGDGLIIGGTFLGGGTLLLLGGRWLFRRAEA
;
A
#
# COMPACT_ATOMS: atom_id res chain seq x y z
N MET A 1 -30.80 -11.52 15.77
CA MET A 1 -29.33 -11.39 15.93
C MET A 1 -28.60 -11.30 14.58
N ALA A 2 -28.94 -12.11 13.57
CA ALA A 2 -28.29 -12.09 12.25
C ALA A 2 -28.29 -10.72 11.54
N GLY A 3 -29.38 -9.93 11.64
CA GLY A 3 -29.44 -8.58 11.05
C GLY A 3 -28.43 -7.60 11.66
N ILE A 4 -28.26 -7.59 12.99
CA ILE A 4 -27.30 -6.71 13.67
C ILE A 4 -25.87 -7.05 13.26
N VAL A 5 -25.55 -8.35 13.16
CA VAL A 5 -24.24 -8.83 12.70
C VAL A 5 -23.99 -8.42 11.25
N GLY A 6 -25.00 -8.52 10.38
CA GLY A 6 -24.90 -8.07 8.99
C GLY A 6 -24.69 -6.55 8.84
N ALA A 7 -25.38 -5.74 9.64
CA ALA A 7 -25.18 -4.27 9.66
C ALA A 7 -23.76 -3.90 10.11
N LEU A 8 -23.26 -4.54 11.15
CA LEU A 8 -21.88 -4.32 11.63
C LEU A 8 -20.86 -4.71 10.56
N MET A 9 -21.02 -5.88 9.93
CA MET A 9 -20.14 -6.31 8.84
C MET A 9 -20.13 -5.35 7.65
N LEU A 10 -21.27 -4.74 7.30
CA LEU A 10 -21.35 -3.74 6.23
C LEU A 10 -20.59 -2.45 6.60
N ALA A 11 -20.77 -1.95 7.82
CA ALA A 11 -20.08 -0.75 8.30
C ALA A 11 -18.55 -0.95 8.34
N PHE A 12 -18.10 -2.07 8.91
CA PHE A 12 -16.68 -2.43 8.94
C PHE A 12 -16.10 -2.71 7.54
N GLY A 13 -16.84 -3.41 6.69
CA GLY A 13 -16.44 -3.68 5.31
C GLY A 13 -16.27 -2.40 4.49
N PHE A 14 -17.18 -1.44 4.64
CA PHE A 14 -17.08 -0.14 3.97
C PHE A 14 -15.85 0.66 4.45
N GLY A 15 -15.62 0.70 5.77
CA GLY A 15 -14.42 1.32 6.34
C GLY A 15 -13.12 0.69 5.85
N ALA A 16 -13.06 -0.65 5.78
CA ALA A 16 -11.90 -1.38 5.28
C ALA A 16 -11.64 -1.13 3.78
N VAL A 17 -12.70 -1.04 2.95
CA VAL A 17 -12.57 -0.70 1.54
C VAL A 17 -12.03 0.71 1.35
N ILE A 18 -12.53 1.70 2.09
CA ILE A 18 -12.03 3.08 2.03
C ILE A 18 -10.56 3.13 2.48
N ALA A 19 -10.22 2.50 3.60
CA ALA A 19 -8.84 2.46 4.10
C ALA A 19 -7.89 1.79 3.09
N GLY A 20 -8.33 0.70 2.44
CA GLY A 20 -7.59 0.03 1.38
C GLY A 20 -7.37 0.92 0.16
N LEU A 21 -8.42 1.61 -0.30
CA LEU A 21 -8.35 2.59 -1.38
C LEU A 21 -7.40 3.74 -1.07
N VAL A 22 -7.47 4.32 0.12
CA VAL A 22 -6.57 5.40 0.56
C VAL A 22 -5.12 4.92 0.63
N SER A 23 -4.88 3.70 1.12
CA SER A 23 -3.53 3.12 1.18
C SER A 23 -2.98 2.82 -0.22
N LEU A 24 -3.81 2.35 -1.14
CA LEU A 24 -3.46 2.17 -2.55
C LEU A 24 -3.16 3.49 -3.26
N LEU A 25 -4.00 4.50 -3.04
CA LEU A 25 -3.79 5.86 -3.57
C LEU A 25 -2.52 6.49 -2.98
N GLY A 26 -2.26 6.33 -1.68
CA GLY A 26 -1.04 6.79 -1.03
C GLY A 26 0.21 6.08 -1.56
N GLY A 27 0.12 4.77 -1.81
CA GLY A 27 1.18 3.99 -2.45
C GLY A 27 1.42 4.38 -3.91
N LEU A 28 0.37 4.69 -4.67
CA LEU A 28 0.45 5.17 -6.06
C LEU A 28 0.97 6.61 -6.16
N LEU A 29 0.59 7.49 -5.24
CA LEU A 29 1.07 8.87 -5.17
C LEU A 29 2.51 8.96 -4.63
N SER A 30 2.92 7.98 -3.81
CA SER A 30 4.32 7.79 -3.41
C SER A 30 5.14 7.04 -4.45
N SER A 31 4.61 6.83 -5.66
CA SER A 31 5.41 6.39 -6.80
C SER A 31 6.39 7.52 -7.11
N ASP A 32 7.57 7.38 -6.52
CA ASP A 32 8.63 8.37 -6.43
C ASP A 32 9.29 8.51 -7.82
N SER A 33 8.53 9.13 -8.72
CA SER A 33 8.91 9.47 -10.10
C SER A 33 9.89 10.66 -10.16
N GLY A 34 10.31 11.17 -8.99
CA GLY A 34 11.40 12.13 -8.90
C GLY A 34 12.74 11.51 -9.29
N PRO A 35 13.77 12.33 -9.54
CA PRO A 35 15.12 11.81 -9.78
C PRO A 35 15.67 11.04 -8.56
N ALA A 36 16.65 10.16 -8.76
CA ALA A 36 17.33 9.50 -7.65
C ALA A 36 18.07 10.55 -6.80
N THR A 37 17.94 10.44 -5.48
CA THR A 37 18.60 11.35 -4.54
C THR A 37 19.52 10.59 -3.59
N CYS A 38 20.61 11.23 -3.18
CA CYS A 38 21.57 10.74 -2.19
C CYS A 38 21.77 11.84 -1.15
N ASP A 39 21.57 11.55 0.15
CA ASP A 39 21.66 12.53 1.24
C ASP A 39 20.87 13.84 1.02
N GLY A 40 19.76 13.77 0.29
CA GLY A 40 18.91 14.92 -0.03
C GLY A 40 19.31 15.70 -1.29
N GLU A 41 20.37 15.30 -1.99
CA GLU A 41 20.82 15.91 -3.23
C GLU A 41 20.47 15.03 -4.44
N VAL A 42 20.13 15.66 -5.57
CA VAL A 42 19.79 14.95 -6.81
C VAL A 42 21.05 14.36 -7.43
N MET A 43 21.10 13.03 -7.58
CA MET A 43 22.22 12.34 -8.21
C MET A 43 22.17 12.52 -9.73
N ARG A 44 23.35 12.64 -10.34
CA ARG A 44 23.52 12.53 -11.80
C ARG A 44 23.85 11.08 -12.19
N PRO A 45 23.65 10.69 -13.46
CA PRO A 45 23.96 9.34 -13.93
C PRO A 45 25.42 8.88 -13.73
N SER A 46 26.35 9.84 -13.63
CA SER A 46 27.78 9.57 -13.37
C SER A 46 28.13 9.43 -11.89
N ASP A 47 27.20 9.74 -10.99
CA ASP A 47 27.50 9.90 -9.57
C ASP A 47 27.36 8.58 -8.81
N TRP A 48 28.09 8.52 -7.70
CA TRP A 48 28.10 7.40 -6.77
C TRP A 48 27.63 7.89 -5.41
N CYS A 49 26.77 7.11 -4.77
CA CYS A 49 26.23 7.39 -3.45
C CYS A 49 26.77 6.38 -2.45
N ASN A 50 27.14 6.85 -1.26
CA ASN A 50 27.51 5.97 -0.15
C ASN A 50 26.32 5.85 0.79
N ILE A 51 25.65 4.71 0.76
CA ILE A 51 24.51 4.44 1.64
C ILE A 51 24.98 3.61 2.84
N VAL A 52 24.52 3.94 4.04
CA VAL A 52 24.78 3.11 5.22
C VAL A 52 23.62 2.14 5.40
N ARG A 53 23.89 0.85 5.20
CA ARG A 53 22.93 -0.23 5.40
C ARG A 53 23.46 -1.22 6.42
N ASP A 54 22.67 -1.53 7.44
CA ASP A 54 23.03 -2.48 8.51
C ASP A 54 24.40 -2.17 9.16
N GLY A 55 24.72 -0.88 9.29
CA GLY A 55 25.99 -0.40 9.86
C GLY A 55 27.21 -0.50 8.93
N ARG A 56 27.03 -0.84 7.65
CA ARG A 56 28.09 -0.85 6.63
C ARG A 56 27.82 0.18 5.55
N GLY A 57 28.84 0.95 5.18
CA GLY A 57 28.79 1.83 4.00
C GLY A 57 28.90 1.01 2.72
N GLU A 58 27.94 1.15 1.82
CA GLU A 58 27.90 0.54 0.50
C GLU A 58 27.91 1.67 -0.55
N LEU A 59 28.87 1.61 -1.48
CA LEU A 59 28.92 2.50 -2.63
C LEU A 59 28.02 1.96 -3.74
N VAL A 60 26.96 2.69 -4.05
CA VAL A 60 25.98 2.35 -5.08
C VAL A 60 25.99 3.39 -6.19
N SER A 61 25.88 2.93 -7.43
CA SER A 61 25.79 3.81 -8.60
C SER A 61 24.38 4.41 -8.73
N TYR A 62 24.25 5.45 -9.55
CA TYR A 62 22.95 6.02 -9.93
C TYR A 62 21.96 4.95 -10.44
N GLU A 63 22.39 4.06 -11.33
CA GLU A 63 21.54 3.01 -11.91
C GLU A 63 21.01 2.05 -10.83
N GLU A 64 21.86 1.69 -9.87
CA GLU A 64 21.48 0.83 -8.74
C GLU A 64 20.50 1.54 -7.80
N MET A 65 20.68 2.85 -7.57
CA MET A 65 19.74 3.68 -6.78
C MET A 65 18.38 3.80 -7.49
N VAL A 66 18.35 4.04 -8.81
CA VAL A 66 17.11 4.08 -9.60
C VAL A 66 16.42 2.70 -9.59
N ARG A 67 17.17 1.62 -9.81
CA ARG A 67 16.61 0.26 -9.79
C ARG A 67 16.00 -0.10 -8.43
N ARG A 68 16.66 0.32 -7.34
CA ARG A 68 16.13 0.16 -5.97
C ARG A 68 14.87 1.01 -5.75
N LYS A 69 14.85 2.24 -6.25
CA LYS A 69 13.69 3.13 -6.23
C LYS A 69 12.49 2.53 -6.95
N GLU A 70 12.70 1.99 -8.15
CA GLU A 70 11.65 1.31 -8.93
C GLU A 70 11.18 0.00 -8.27
N SER A 71 12.06 -0.69 -7.54
CA SER A 71 11.70 -1.88 -6.78
C SER A 71 10.89 -1.60 -5.50
N GLY A 72 10.74 -0.32 -5.11
CA GLY A 72 9.86 0.11 -4.03
C GLY A 72 8.66 0.90 -4.59
N PRO A 73 7.50 0.24 -4.77
CA PRO A 73 6.42 0.41 -3.79
C PRO A 73 5.55 -0.86 -3.66
N GLY A 74 6.16 -2.02 -3.42
CA GLY A 74 5.43 -3.28 -3.23
C GLY A 74 4.52 -3.27 -1.99
N ASP A 75 4.94 -2.61 -0.91
CA ASP A 75 4.22 -2.67 0.37
C ASP A 75 2.87 -1.95 0.33
N GLY A 76 2.76 -0.82 -0.38
CA GLY A 76 1.49 -0.09 -0.55
C GLY A 76 0.45 -0.90 -1.33
N LEU A 77 0.90 -1.67 -2.33
CA LEU A 77 0.05 -2.55 -3.13
C LEU A 77 -0.44 -3.76 -2.31
N ILE A 78 0.45 -4.36 -1.51
CA ILE A 78 0.13 -5.53 -0.68
C ILE A 78 -0.83 -5.12 0.45
N ILE A 79 -0.55 -4.03 1.15
CA ILE A 79 -1.41 -3.53 2.24
C ILE A 79 -2.77 -3.10 1.69
N GLY A 80 -2.79 -2.24 0.67
CA GLY A 80 -4.05 -1.77 0.07
C GLY A 80 -4.89 -2.90 -0.54
N GLY A 81 -4.24 -3.89 -1.17
CA GLY A 81 -4.90 -5.08 -1.72
C GLY A 81 -5.54 -5.96 -0.64
N THR A 82 -4.88 -6.12 0.51
CA THR A 82 -5.40 -6.92 1.63
C THR A 82 -6.63 -6.26 2.26
N PHE A 83 -6.58 -4.94 2.46
CA PHE A 83 -7.72 -4.16 2.97
C PHE A 83 -8.91 -4.15 1.99
N LEU A 84 -8.66 -4.00 0.68
CA LEU A 84 -9.72 -4.08 -0.33
C LEU A 84 -10.33 -5.48 -0.41
N GLY A 85 -9.51 -6.52 -0.47
CA GLY A 85 -9.99 -7.91 -0.53
C GLY A 85 -10.81 -8.30 0.69
N GLY A 86 -10.29 -8.01 1.89
CA GLY A 86 -10.98 -8.27 3.16
C GLY A 86 -12.27 -7.45 3.32
N GLY A 87 -12.23 -6.16 2.96
CA GLY A 87 -13.39 -5.28 3.02
C GLY A 87 -14.51 -5.71 2.06
N THR A 88 -14.15 -6.15 0.84
CA THR A 88 -15.12 -6.63 -0.16
C THR A 88 -15.79 -7.93 0.29
N LEU A 89 -15.03 -8.86 0.87
CA LEU A 89 -15.57 -10.10 1.46
C LEU A 89 -16.55 -9.81 2.61
N LEU A 90 -16.22 -8.86 3.49
CA LEU A 90 -17.10 -8.43 4.57
C LEU A 90 -18.40 -7.80 4.06
N LEU A 91 -18.32 -6.98 2.99
CA LEU A 91 -19.50 -6.40 2.36
C LEU A 91 -20.40 -7.47 1.73
N LEU A 92 -19.82 -8.44 1.02
CA LEU A 92 -20.57 -9.53 0.38
C LEU A 92 -21.21 -10.47 1.43
N GLY A 93 -20.44 -10.85 2.45
CA GLY A 93 -20.93 -11.67 3.57
C GLY A 93 -22.00 -10.97 4.39
N GLY A 94 -21.79 -9.70 4.73
CA GLY A 94 -22.75 -8.85 5.43
C GLY A 94 -24.05 -8.70 4.64
N ARG A 95 -23.98 -8.43 3.33
CA ARG A 95 -25.16 -8.28 2.47
C ARG A 95 -25.96 -9.58 2.27
N TRP A 96 -25.31 -10.73 2.37
CA TRP A 96 -25.98 -12.03 2.31
C TRP A 96 -26.70 -12.35 3.62
N LEU A 97 -26.05 -12.11 4.75
CA LEU A 97 -26.63 -12.29 6.09
C LEU A 97 -27.80 -11.33 6.35
N PHE A 98 -27.68 -10.08 5.89
CA PHE A 98 -28.75 -9.09 6.03
C PHE A 98 -30.00 -9.50 5.25
N ARG A 99 -29.85 -9.91 3.98
CA ARG A 99 -30.97 -10.41 3.17
C ARG A 99 -31.62 -11.67 3.73
N ARG A 100 -30.87 -12.55 4.39
CA ARG A 100 -31.42 -13.72 5.09
C ARG A 100 -32.13 -13.40 6.40
N ALA A 101 -31.86 -12.25 6.99
CA ALA A 101 -32.52 -11.82 8.22
C ALA A 101 -33.84 -11.08 7.94
N GLU A 102 -34.03 -10.59 6.72
CA GLU A 102 -35.26 -9.93 6.24
C GLU A 102 -36.25 -10.88 5.54
N ALA A 103 -35.83 -12.12 5.26
CA ALA A 103 -36.66 -13.20 4.70
C ALA A 103 -37.16 -14.13 5.81
#